data_AF-A0A970XXJ4-F1
#
_entry.id   AF-A0A970XXJ4-F1
#
_cell.length_a   1.000
_cell.length_b   1.000
_cell.length_c   1.000
_cell.angle_alpha   90.00
_cell.angle_beta   90.00
_cell.angle_gamma   90.00
#
_symmetry.space_group_name_H-M   'P 1'
#
loop_
_entity.id
_entity.type
_entity.pdbx_description
1 polymer ?
#
loop_
_entity_poly.entity_id
_entity_poly.type
_entity_poly.pdbx_seq_one_letter_code
_entity_poly.pdbx_strand_id
1 'polypeptide(L)'
;MNTITLNINGKDVKTEAGKTVLEAALDNDIYIPTLCYHPDLSPFGACRLCIVQIEGIRGLPTSCTTTAKEGMVVKTDTPEIRQVRKIAMELILAAHPDDCLVCSQNLSCELQAVAQYIGVEQKRLKNSINEKPINTSNPLFNHDMSKCILCGRCVRACYELGGVGILSFINRGKETYVGTAFDKSLAEADCRFCGACIEVCPTGALTDKDGFIRKGNKDSALVPCRSTCPAHIDIPRYIRFITEHKYAEAHAVIREKVPFPKSLGYACNHPCEEVCRRKDINEAVAIKNLKRFAAESDDTNWGDNIKIAPPTGKKVAVVGAGPAGLTAAFYLSKLGHKVTVFEALPVSGGMLKVGIPEYRLPKTILDGEIREMMKSGFNIKTNKKIESTDELLNDGYDAVYVAIGAHKGIKMGVEGEDTKGVIDAITFLRDISLGKPVKTGNRVAVIGGGNVATDAARSAIRLGAEQVDMIYRRTRKEMPASDEEIEGCIDEGVNIIYLAAPNRVLTEGKLLKLECVRMQLGEPDASGRQRPVPIEGSGFTESYDTIISAIGQTADVPDNFNIECAKGNRLPVG
;
A
#
# COMPACT_ATOMS: atom_id res chain seq x y z
N MET A 1 -17.42 24.65 -25.61
CA MET A 1 -16.02 25.04 -25.89
C MET A 1 -15.94 25.54 -27.32
N ASN A 2 -15.28 26.66 -27.57
CA ASN A 2 -15.19 27.23 -28.92
C ASN A 2 -14.15 26.42 -29.71
N THR A 3 -14.57 25.78 -30.81
CA THR A 3 -13.68 24.97 -31.65
C THR A 3 -13.17 25.84 -32.79
N ILE A 4 -11.87 25.75 -33.07
CA ILE A 4 -11.23 26.45 -34.19
C ILE A 4 -10.68 25.45 -35.21
N THR A 5 -10.59 25.89 -36.46
CA THR A 5 -10.01 25.12 -37.57
C THR A 5 -8.73 25.79 -38.06
N LEU A 6 -7.68 25.01 -38.26
CA LEU A 6 -6.43 25.44 -38.89
C LEU A 6 -5.95 24.38 -39.88
N ASN A 7 -5.14 24.78 -40.85
CA ASN A 7 -4.58 23.88 -41.84
C ASN A 7 -3.14 23.51 -41.44
N ILE A 8 -2.85 22.22 -41.27
CA ILE A 8 -1.50 21.71 -41.00
C ILE A 8 -1.12 20.75 -42.13
N ASN A 9 -0.07 21.07 -42.88
CA ASN A 9 0.41 20.29 -44.03
C ASN A 9 -0.68 20.01 -45.09
N GLY A 10 -1.62 20.93 -45.32
CA GLY A 10 -2.72 20.74 -46.26
C GLY A 10 -3.94 20.01 -45.68
N LYS A 11 -3.89 19.55 -44.42
CA LYS A 11 -5.02 18.92 -43.72
C LYS A 11 -5.69 19.93 -42.78
N ASP A 12 -7.00 20.08 -42.89
CA ASP A 12 -7.77 20.86 -41.93
C ASP A 12 -7.92 20.07 -40.63
N VAL A 13 -7.44 20.66 -39.53
CA VAL A 13 -7.48 20.09 -38.18
C VAL A 13 -8.34 20.95 -37.28
N LYS A 14 -9.08 20.30 -36.37
CA LYS A 14 -9.95 20.96 -35.40
C LYS A 14 -9.31 20.86 -34.02
N THR A 15 -9.36 21.95 -33.27
CA THR A 15 -8.83 22.02 -31.91
C THR A 15 -9.65 22.98 -31.06
N GLU A 16 -9.55 22.85 -29.75
CA GLU A 16 -10.12 23.83 -28.81
C GLU A 16 -9.34 25.15 -28.87
N ALA A 17 -10.07 26.26 -28.81
CA ALA A 17 -9.48 27.59 -28.74
C ALA A 17 -8.61 27.73 -27.47
N GLY A 18 -7.40 28.28 -27.61
CA GLY A 18 -6.43 28.46 -26.53
C GLY A 18 -5.29 27.45 -26.51
N LYS A 19 -5.46 26.29 -27.17
CA LYS A 19 -4.37 25.32 -27.37
C LYS A 19 -3.27 25.87 -28.28
N THR A 20 -2.07 25.33 -28.13
CA THR A 20 -0.91 25.63 -28.97
C THR A 20 -1.00 24.90 -30.32
N VAL A 21 -0.22 25.34 -31.31
CA VAL A 21 -0.11 24.66 -32.61
C VAL A 21 0.40 23.22 -32.44
N LEU A 22 1.26 22.97 -31.45
CA LEU A 22 1.73 21.61 -31.15
C LEU A 22 0.61 20.73 -30.61
N GLU A 23 -0.17 21.21 -29.65
CA GLU A 23 -1.29 20.45 -29.07
C GLU A 23 -2.35 20.16 -30.14
N ALA A 24 -2.67 21.15 -30.97
CA ALA A 24 -3.58 20.97 -32.10
C ALA A 24 -3.08 19.90 -33.10
N ALA A 25 -1.77 19.85 -33.35
CA ALA A 25 -1.16 18.82 -34.19
C ALA A 25 -1.26 17.43 -33.54
N LEU A 26 -0.93 17.32 -32.25
CA LEU A 26 -0.98 16.05 -31.50
C LEU A 26 -2.41 15.49 -31.38
N ASP A 27 -3.41 16.35 -31.11
CA ASP A 27 -4.84 15.97 -31.05
C ASP A 27 -5.35 15.40 -32.38
N ASN A 28 -4.64 15.63 -33.49
CA ASN A 28 -5.01 15.23 -34.84
C ASN A 28 -4.00 14.25 -35.48
N ASP A 29 -3.20 13.57 -34.65
CA ASP A 29 -2.21 12.55 -35.02
C ASP A 29 -1.08 13.07 -35.93
N ILE A 30 -0.75 14.36 -35.83
CA ILE A 30 0.36 14.98 -36.57
C ILE A 30 1.56 15.13 -35.63
N TYR A 31 2.58 14.32 -35.88
CA TYR A 31 3.80 14.35 -35.09
C TYR A 31 4.70 15.54 -35.46
N ILE A 32 5.10 16.31 -34.44
CA ILE A 32 6.12 17.35 -34.55
C ILE A 32 7.23 17.03 -33.52
N PRO A 33 8.50 16.89 -33.94
CA PRO A 33 9.60 16.52 -33.04
C PRO A 33 9.79 17.47 -31.87
N THR A 34 9.81 16.94 -30.64
CA THR A 34 10.06 17.73 -29.41
C THR A 34 10.85 16.93 -28.38
N LEU A 35 11.62 17.62 -27.53
CA LEU A 35 12.32 17.02 -26.38
C LEU A 35 12.12 17.78 -25.07
N CYS A 36 11.76 19.07 -25.14
CA CYS A 36 11.47 19.87 -23.95
C CYS A 36 9.97 20.03 -23.66
N TYR A 37 9.09 19.58 -24.55
CA TYR A 37 7.64 19.63 -24.32
C TYR A 37 7.18 18.43 -23.48
N HIS A 38 6.21 18.63 -22.59
CA HIS A 38 5.52 17.59 -21.85
C HIS A 38 4.08 18.10 -21.62
N PRO A 39 3.02 17.28 -21.76
CA PRO A 39 1.63 17.74 -21.68
C PRO A 39 1.30 18.40 -20.33
N ASP A 40 1.86 17.89 -19.24
CA ASP A 40 1.62 18.43 -17.89
C ASP A 40 2.56 19.59 -17.47
N LEU A 41 3.38 20.13 -18.39
CA LEU A 41 4.34 21.20 -18.08
C LEU A 41 4.13 22.41 -18.97
N SER A 42 4.31 23.60 -18.40
CA SER A 42 4.24 24.87 -19.12
C SER A 42 5.19 24.89 -20.33
N PRO A 43 4.77 25.41 -21.50
CA PRO A 43 5.62 25.46 -22.70
C PRO A 43 6.97 26.16 -22.50
N PHE A 44 8.04 25.62 -23.11
CA PHE A 44 9.40 26.15 -22.94
C PHE A 44 10.12 26.51 -24.26
N GLY A 45 9.93 25.74 -25.34
CA GLY A 45 10.51 26.05 -26.66
C GLY A 45 12.03 25.94 -26.80
N ALA A 46 12.78 25.63 -25.74
CA ALA A 46 14.24 25.69 -25.72
C ALA A 46 14.93 24.69 -26.67
N CYS A 47 14.36 23.49 -26.91
CA CYS A 47 15.00 22.50 -27.79
C CYS A 47 14.96 22.89 -29.28
N ARG A 48 14.08 23.83 -29.67
CA ARG A 48 13.89 24.31 -31.06
C ARG A 48 13.56 23.22 -32.10
N LEU A 49 13.26 21.99 -31.70
CA LEU A 49 12.86 20.92 -32.63
C LEU A 49 11.42 21.11 -33.16
N CYS A 50 10.56 21.76 -32.37
CA CYS A 50 9.15 21.98 -32.69
C CYS A 50 8.90 23.20 -33.61
N ILE A 51 9.94 23.70 -34.28
CA ILE A 51 9.80 24.82 -35.20
C ILE A 51 8.89 24.46 -36.38
N VAL A 52 8.09 25.44 -36.79
CA VAL A 52 7.13 25.34 -37.90
C VAL A 52 7.16 26.62 -38.72
N GLN A 53 6.70 26.54 -39.97
CA GLN A 53 6.46 27.70 -40.81
C GLN A 53 4.96 28.03 -40.78
N ILE A 54 4.62 29.30 -40.54
CA ILE A 54 3.23 29.77 -40.48
C ILE A 54 3.06 30.89 -41.51
N GLU A 55 2.06 30.79 -42.37
CA GLU A 55 1.80 31.82 -43.38
C GLU A 55 1.51 33.18 -42.73
N GLY A 56 2.14 34.24 -43.23
CA GLY A 56 2.04 35.59 -42.67
C GLY A 56 2.93 35.86 -41.44
N ILE A 57 3.65 34.86 -40.90
CA ILE A 57 4.59 35.04 -39.79
C ILE A 57 6.02 34.92 -40.30
N ARG A 58 6.88 35.90 -39.97
CA ARG A 58 8.30 35.87 -40.33
C ARG A 58 9.07 34.88 -39.45
N GLY A 59 9.94 34.09 -40.08
CA GLY A 59 10.83 33.15 -39.40
C GLY A 59 10.13 31.82 -39.03
N LEU A 60 10.80 31.04 -38.18
CA LEU A 60 10.34 29.72 -37.76
C LEU A 60 9.98 29.74 -36.26
N PRO A 61 8.75 30.13 -35.89
CA PRO A 61 8.28 30.08 -34.52
C PRO A 61 8.18 28.62 -34.02
N THR A 62 8.20 28.44 -32.71
CA THR A 62 8.02 27.15 -32.05
C THR A 62 6.54 26.83 -31.91
N SER A 63 6.10 25.66 -32.41
CA SER A 63 4.70 25.25 -32.34
C SER A 63 4.20 25.07 -30.90
N CYS A 64 5.08 24.67 -29.98
CA CYS A 64 4.72 24.45 -28.58
C CYS A 64 4.40 25.73 -27.79
N THR A 65 4.83 26.91 -28.25
CA THR A 65 4.55 28.19 -27.58
C THR A 65 3.63 29.10 -28.40
N THR A 66 3.24 28.68 -29.61
CA THR A 66 2.40 29.48 -30.51
C THR A 66 0.96 29.06 -30.32
N THR A 67 0.09 29.96 -29.88
CA THR A 67 -1.35 29.71 -29.76
C THR A 67 -1.98 29.49 -31.15
N ALA A 68 -2.75 28.42 -31.31
CA ALA A 68 -3.50 28.14 -32.52
C ALA A 68 -4.63 29.17 -32.71
N LYS A 69 -4.81 29.66 -33.94
CA LYS A 69 -5.87 30.60 -34.32
C LYS A 69 -6.62 30.08 -35.54
N GLU A 70 -7.89 30.47 -35.64
CA GLU A 70 -8.75 30.17 -36.79
C GLU A 70 -8.07 30.57 -38.10
N GLY A 71 -8.11 29.68 -39.09
CA GLY A 71 -7.57 29.91 -40.43
C GLY A 71 -6.04 29.96 -40.53
N MET A 72 -5.30 29.60 -39.47
CA MET A 72 -3.84 29.47 -39.56
C MET A 72 -3.45 28.40 -40.57
N VAL A 73 -2.43 28.68 -41.40
CA VAL A 73 -1.83 27.71 -42.32
C VAL A 73 -0.41 27.42 -41.86
N VAL A 74 -0.15 26.16 -41.48
CA VAL A 74 1.08 25.71 -40.86
C VAL A 74 1.73 24.61 -41.71
N LYS A 75 3.02 24.77 -42.00
CA LYS A 75 3.86 23.74 -42.62
C LYS A 75 4.89 23.26 -41.60
N THR A 76 4.94 21.94 -41.40
CA THR A 76 5.78 21.32 -40.37
C THR A 76 7.00 20.60 -40.93
N ASP A 77 7.09 20.45 -42.25
CA ASP A 77 8.12 19.64 -42.91
C ASP A 77 8.58 20.23 -44.25
N THR A 78 9.21 21.41 -44.21
CA THR A 78 9.85 22.05 -45.37
C THR A 78 11.36 21.79 -45.37
N PRO A 79 12.05 21.94 -46.52
CA PRO A 79 13.51 21.78 -46.58
C PRO A 79 14.26 22.64 -45.56
N GLU A 80 13.81 23.88 -45.35
CA GLU A 80 14.36 24.80 -44.34
C GLU A 80 14.16 24.26 -42.92
N ILE A 81 12.94 23.81 -42.59
CA ILE A 81 12.64 23.22 -41.27
C ILE A 81 13.50 21.98 -41.00
N ARG A 82 13.63 21.08 -41.98
CA ARG A 82 14.47 19.87 -41.86
C ARG A 82 15.92 20.23 -41.57
N GLN A 83 16.47 21.21 -42.28
CA GLN A 83 17.84 21.67 -42.07
C GLN A 83 18.04 22.27 -40.67
N VAL A 84 17.14 23.15 -40.22
CA VAL A 84 17.26 23.79 -38.91
C VAL A 84 17.07 22.77 -37.78
N ARG A 85 16.14 21.81 -37.90
CA ARG A 85 15.99 20.71 -36.94
C ARG A 85 17.24 19.86 -36.84
N LYS A 86 17.86 19.53 -37.98
CA LYS A 86 19.12 18.77 -38.02
C LYS A 86 20.23 19.51 -37.28
N ILE A 87 20.41 20.81 -37.52
CA ILE A 87 21.40 21.64 -36.82
C ILE A 87 21.11 21.70 -35.31
N ALA A 88 19.85 21.92 -34.92
CA ALA A 88 19.45 21.95 -33.51
C ALA A 88 19.75 20.61 -32.81
N MET A 89 19.44 19.49 -33.45
CA MET A 89 19.76 18.16 -32.93
C MET A 89 21.27 17.92 -32.82
N GLU A 90 22.06 18.30 -33.84
CA GLU A 90 23.53 18.20 -33.80
C GLU A 90 24.12 19.02 -32.63
N LEU A 91 23.57 20.20 -32.33
CA LEU A 91 23.99 21.02 -31.19
C LEU A 91 23.63 20.40 -29.84
N ILE A 92 22.44 19.78 -29.72
CA ILE A 92 22.02 19.06 -28.52
C ILE A 92 22.97 17.88 -28.25
N LEU A 93 23.33 17.13 -29.31
CA LEU A 93 24.22 15.97 -29.21
C LEU A 93 25.70 16.37 -29.01
N ALA A 94 26.09 17.61 -29.33
CA ALA A 94 27.48 18.06 -29.31
C ALA A 94 28.17 17.89 -27.94
N ALA A 95 27.42 18.04 -26.84
CA ALA A 95 27.91 17.91 -25.46
C ALA A 95 27.50 16.58 -24.77
N HIS A 96 26.81 15.69 -25.49
CA HIS A 96 26.29 14.42 -24.97
C HIS A 96 27.27 13.26 -25.28
N PRO A 97 27.37 12.19 -24.47
CA PRO A 97 28.25 11.05 -24.72
C PRO A 97 28.06 10.41 -26.09
N ASP A 98 29.17 9.95 -26.66
CA ASP A 98 29.24 9.46 -28.04
C ASP A 98 28.49 8.12 -28.24
N ASP A 99 28.20 7.40 -27.16
CA ASP A 99 27.43 6.14 -27.13
C ASP A 99 25.90 6.37 -27.16
N CYS A 100 25.42 7.61 -27.12
CA CYS A 100 23.98 7.92 -27.05
C CYS A 100 23.14 7.28 -28.16
N LEU A 101 23.64 7.24 -29.40
CA LEU A 101 22.90 6.72 -30.56
C LEU A 101 22.79 5.18 -30.57
N VAL A 102 23.55 4.49 -29.72
CA VAL A 102 23.61 3.03 -29.56
C VAL A 102 23.41 2.59 -28.10
N CYS A 103 22.93 3.48 -27.24
CA CYS A 103 22.88 3.26 -25.79
C CYS A 103 21.91 2.14 -25.40
N SER A 104 22.44 1.01 -24.95
CA SER A 104 21.66 -0.13 -24.45
C SER A 104 21.16 0.05 -23.01
N GLN A 105 21.58 1.13 -22.33
CA GLN A 105 21.28 1.38 -20.92
C GLN A 105 19.90 2.01 -20.70
N ASN A 106 19.31 2.66 -21.71
CA ASN A 106 18.01 3.30 -21.62
C ASN A 106 17.09 2.85 -22.77
N LEU A 107 16.36 1.75 -22.57
CA LEU A 107 15.47 1.11 -23.55
C LEU A 107 14.26 1.98 -24.00
N SER A 108 14.12 3.20 -23.47
CA SER A 108 13.05 4.15 -23.80
C SER A 108 13.55 5.60 -23.93
N CYS A 109 14.72 5.81 -24.55
CA CYS A 109 15.32 7.14 -24.71
C CYS A 109 14.62 7.98 -25.79
N GLU A 110 13.88 9.03 -25.39
CA GLU A 110 13.23 9.96 -26.34
C GLU A 110 14.25 10.67 -27.24
N LEU A 111 15.42 11.03 -26.71
CA LEU A 111 16.47 11.69 -27.50
C LEU A 111 16.94 10.81 -28.66
N GLN A 112 17.14 9.52 -28.42
CA GLN A 112 17.57 8.57 -29.45
C GLN A 112 16.48 8.42 -30.52
N ALA A 113 15.22 8.25 -30.12
CA ALA A 113 14.09 8.13 -31.04
C ALA A 113 13.93 9.38 -31.93
N VAL A 114 14.05 10.58 -31.34
CA VAL A 114 13.93 11.83 -32.08
C VAL A 114 15.14 12.08 -32.98
N ALA A 115 16.35 11.73 -32.56
CA ALA A 115 17.56 11.81 -33.39
C ALA A 115 17.46 10.92 -34.63
N GLN A 116 16.96 9.69 -34.45
CA GLN A 116 16.68 8.76 -35.56
C GLN A 116 15.61 9.32 -36.51
N TYR A 117 14.49 9.85 -35.97
CA TYR A 117 13.44 10.47 -36.78
C TYR A 117 13.94 11.64 -37.63
N ILE A 118 14.83 12.47 -37.09
CA ILE A 118 15.41 13.63 -37.81
C ILE A 118 16.50 13.19 -38.82
N GLY A 119 17.04 11.97 -38.70
CA GLY A 119 18.11 11.46 -39.56
C GLY A 119 19.51 11.95 -39.15
N VAL A 120 19.77 12.05 -37.85
CA VAL A 120 21.12 12.32 -37.30
C VAL A 120 21.75 11.00 -36.86
N GLU A 121 22.57 10.43 -37.74
CA GLU A 121 23.23 9.13 -37.51
C GLU A 121 24.61 9.25 -36.87
N GLN A 122 25.25 10.42 -36.96
CA GLN A 122 26.60 10.65 -36.45
C GLN A 122 26.76 12.06 -35.89
N LYS A 123 27.58 12.18 -34.85
CA LYS A 123 27.92 13.43 -34.19
C LYS A 123 28.99 14.19 -34.98
N ARG A 124 28.55 15.10 -35.85
CA ARG A 124 29.42 15.97 -36.66
C ARG A 124 30.10 17.06 -35.82
N LEU A 125 29.38 17.62 -34.85
CA LEU A 125 29.87 18.67 -33.96
C LEU A 125 30.38 18.03 -32.66
N LYS A 126 31.67 18.18 -32.37
CA LYS A 126 32.26 17.74 -31.09
C LYS A 126 32.57 18.96 -30.23
N ASN A 127 31.97 19.01 -29.05
CA ASN A 127 32.36 19.94 -27.98
C ASN A 127 33.01 19.13 -26.84
N SER A 128 33.67 19.80 -25.89
CA SER A 128 34.14 19.13 -24.66
C SER A 128 32.95 18.44 -23.99
N ILE A 129 33.04 17.13 -23.79
CA ILE A 129 32.02 16.36 -23.10
C ILE A 129 31.91 16.92 -21.68
N ASN A 130 30.68 17.03 -21.17
CA ASN A 130 30.47 17.37 -19.77
C ASN A 130 30.82 16.12 -18.93
N GLU A 131 32.11 15.92 -18.63
CA GLU A 131 32.66 14.77 -17.87
C GLU A 131 32.36 14.87 -16.36
N LYS A 132 31.15 15.30 -16.01
CA LYS A 132 30.74 15.33 -14.61
C LYS A 132 30.56 13.89 -14.11
N PRO A 133 31.15 13.54 -12.95
CA PRO A 133 30.94 12.23 -12.36
C PRO A 133 29.45 12.03 -12.04
N ILE A 134 29.00 10.78 -12.14
CA ILE A 134 27.64 10.41 -11.76
C ILE A 134 27.50 10.64 -10.26
N ASN A 135 26.57 11.51 -9.86
CA ASN A 135 26.26 11.71 -8.46
C ASN A 135 25.30 10.60 -7.99
N THR A 136 25.85 9.70 -7.19
CA THR A 136 25.16 8.56 -6.54
C THR A 136 24.93 8.79 -5.04
N SER A 137 25.27 9.96 -4.49
CA SER A 137 25.15 10.24 -3.05
C SER A 137 23.69 10.45 -2.60
N ASN A 138 22.77 10.73 -3.54
CA ASN A 138 21.36 10.89 -3.22
C ASN A 138 20.73 9.53 -2.81
N PRO A 139 19.88 9.48 -1.77
CA PRO A 139 19.31 8.22 -1.27
C PRO A 139 18.61 7.36 -2.32
N LEU A 140 17.70 7.95 -3.11
CA LEU A 140 16.85 7.21 -4.04
C LEU A 140 17.21 7.35 -5.53
N PHE A 141 17.97 8.39 -5.89
CA PHE A 141 18.14 8.81 -7.29
C PHE A 141 19.62 8.85 -7.70
N ASN A 142 19.88 8.64 -8.99
CA ASN A 142 21.17 8.87 -9.62
C ASN A 142 21.08 10.09 -10.54
N HIS A 143 22.09 10.97 -10.45
CA HIS A 143 22.24 12.15 -11.30
C HIS A 143 23.44 11.95 -12.23
N ASP A 144 23.17 11.65 -13.49
CA ASP A 144 24.17 11.58 -14.54
C ASP A 144 24.02 12.79 -15.45
N MET A 145 24.64 13.91 -15.04
CA MET A 145 24.54 15.17 -15.79
C MET A 145 25.34 15.17 -17.09
N SER A 146 26.22 14.18 -17.32
CA SER A 146 26.80 13.94 -18.65
C SER A 146 25.71 13.64 -19.68
N LYS A 147 24.59 13.03 -19.23
CA LYS A 147 23.45 12.71 -20.09
C LYS A 147 22.43 13.84 -20.23
N CYS A 148 22.63 14.99 -19.60
CA CYS A 148 21.65 16.07 -19.58
C CYS A 148 21.72 16.93 -20.84
N ILE A 149 20.57 17.11 -21.50
CA ILE A 149 20.42 17.99 -22.69
C ILE A 149 19.85 19.37 -22.35
N LEU A 150 19.79 19.74 -21.07
CA LEU A 150 19.27 21.03 -20.60
C LEU A 150 17.84 21.36 -21.06
N CYS A 151 17.01 20.34 -21.29
CA CYS A 151 15.62 20.52 -21.75
C CYS A 151 14.70 21.20 -20.70
N GLY A 152 15.14 21.28 -19.43
CA GLY A 152 14.41 21.94 -18.35
C GLY A 152 13.11 21.25 -17.92
N ARG A 153 12.79 20.04 -18.42
CA ARG A 153 11.59 19.31 -17.99
C ARG A 153 11.63 19.00 -16.49
N CYS A 154 12.75 18.51 -15.98
CA CYS A 154 12.93 18.20 -14.57
C CYS A 154 12.86 19.43 -13.65
N VAL A 155 13.36 20.58 -14.10
CA VAL A 155 13.29 21.86 -13.37
C VAL A 155 11.84 22.30 -13.24
N ARG A 156 11.10 22.33 -14.36
CA ARG A 156 9.67 22.65 -14.38
C ARG A 156 8.85 21.64 -13.59
N ALA A 157 9.07 20.34 -13.76
CA ALA A 157 8.38 19.32 -12.99
C ALA A 157 8.65 19.44 -11.47
N CYS A 158 9.86 19.80 -11.06
CA CYS A 158 10.17 20.00 -9.64
C CYS A 158 9.38 21.18 -9.03
N TYR A 159 9.14 22.22 -9.82
CA TYR A 159 8.40 23.40 -9.41
C TYR A 159 6.88 23.24 -9.58
N GLU A 160 6.42 22.99 -10.81
CA GLU A 160 5.01 22.95 -11.22
C GLU A 160 4.27 21.71 -10.70
N LEU A 161 4.90 20.53 -10.76
CA LEU A 161 4.26 19.27 -10.34
C LEU A 161 4.60 18.89 -8.90
N GLY A 162 5.89 19.03 -8.53
CA GLY A 162 6.38 18.68 -7.22
C GLY A 162 6.13 19.75 -6.15
N GLY A 163 5.95 21.01 -6.55
CA GLY A 163 5.81 22.14 -5.62
C GLY A 163 7.03 22.34 -4.70
N VAL A 164 8.22 21.85 -5.10
CA VAL A 164 9.45 21.91 -4.29
C VAL A 164 10.41 22.97 -4.84
N GLY A 165 10.63 22.98 -6.16
CA GLY A 165 11.44 23.99 -6.83
C GLY A 165 12.95 23.97 -6.53
N ILE A 166 13.50 22.82 -6.12
CA ILE A 166 14.92 22.71 -5.72
C ILE A 166 15.88 22.48 -6.90
N LEU A 167 15.39 21.96 -8.02
CA LEU A 167 16.20 21.77 -9.23
C LEU A 167 16.18 23.05 -10.05
N SER A 168 17.36 23.53 -10.44
CA SER A 168 17.53 24.71 -11.29
C SER A 168 18.70 24.55 -12.26
N PHE A 169 18.83 25.48 -13.20
CA PHE A 169 20.03 25.61 -14.02
C PHE A 169 21.13 26.29 -13.20
N ILE A 170 22.24 25.58 -13.01
CA ILE A 170 23.43 26.08 -12.32
C ILE A 170 24.46 26.52 -13.35
N ASN A 171 25.26 27.54 -13.02
CA ASN A 171 26.24 28.18 -13.90
C ASN A 171 25.65 28.80 -15.18
N ARG A 172 26.52 29.29 -16.07
CA ARG A 172 26.17 29.89 -17.36
C ARG A 172 27.10 29.39 -18.48
N GLY A 173 26.62 29.44 -19.71
CA GLY A 173 27.41 29.08 -20.88
C GLY A 173 27.67 27.58 -20.97
N LYS A 174 28.93 27.20 -21.25
CA LYS A 174 29.31 25.79 -21.43
C LYS A 174 29.27 24.97 -20.14
N GLU A 175 29.37 25.63 -18.98
CA GLU A 175 29.38 25.01 -17.65
C GLU A 175 27.98 24.75 -17.09
N THR A 176 26.92 25.03 -17.85
CA THR A 176 25.54 24.91 -17.36
C THR A 176 25.11 23.45 -17.20
N TYR A 177 24.50 23.14 -16.05
CA TYR A 177 23.89 21.83 -15.75
C TYR A 177 22.67 22.02 -14.87
N VAL A 178 21.87 20.95 -14.73
CA VAL A 178 20.76 20.93 -13.78
C VAL A 178 21.28 20.43 -12.43
N GLY A 179 21.05 21.19 -11.37
CA GLY A 179 21.49 20.87 -10.03
C GLY A 179 20.65 21.57 -8.97
N THR A 180 21.09 21.47 -7.73
CA THR A 180 20.54 22.20 -6.58
C THR A 180 21.36 23.46 -6.32
N ALA A 181 20.83 24.38 -5.52
CA ALA A 181 21.60 25.52 -5.06
C ALA A 181 22.84 25.07 -4.26
N PHE A 182 24.00 25.66 -4.58
CA PHE A 182 25.29 25.37 -3.94
C PHE A 182 25.77 23.91 -4.04
N ASP A 183 25.30 23.17 -5.04
CA ASP A 183 25.66 21.76 -5.26
C ASP A 183 25.38 20.82 -4.07
N LYS A 184 24.44 21.20 -3.21
CA LYS A 184 23.93 20.34 -2.14
C LYS A 184 23.38 19.03 -2.72
N SER A 185 23.50 17.94 -1.98
CA SER A 185 22.73 16.73 -2.33
C SER A 185 21.23 17.03 -2.30
N LEU A 186 20.43 16.23 -2.99
CA LEU A 186 18.97 16.34 -2.93
C LEU A 186 18.44 16.22 -1.51
N ALA A 187 19.09 15.40 -0.67
CA ALA A 187 18.73 15.25 0.73
C ALA A 187 18.96 16.56 1.51
N GLU A 188 20.11 17.20 1.33
CA GLU A 188 20.47 18.49 1.97
C GLU A 188 19.69 19.69 1.41
N ALA A 189 19.10 19.54 0.22
CA ALA A 189 18.26 20.54 -0.43
C ALA A 189 16.76 20.33 -0.15
N ASP A 190 16.40 19.50 0.84
CA ASP A 190 15.01 19.21 1.23
C ASP A 190 14.15 18.65 0.08
N CYS A 191 14.74 17.81 -0.78
CA CYS A 191 13.99 17.08 -1.79
C CYS A 191 12.97 16.13 -1.15
N ARG A 192 11.74 16.12 -1.69
CA ARG A 192 10.70 15.14 -1.29
C ARG A 192 10.89 13.76 -1.90
N PHE A 193 11.80 13.62 -2.87
CA PHE A 193 12.01 12.41 -3.67
C PHE A 193 10.72 11.86 -4.31
N CYS A 194 9.87 12.73 -4.85
CA CYS A 194 8.61 12.34 -5.49
C CYS A 194 8.77 11.62 -6.84
N GLY A 195 9.94 11.71 -7.49
CA GLY A 195 10.22 11.04 -8.77
C GLY A 195 9.75 11.78 -10.02
N ALA A 196 8.98 12.88 -9.89
CA ALA A 196 8.46 13.64 -11.04
C ALA A 196 9.57 14.08 -12.02
N CYS A 197 10.76 14.44 -11.52
CA CYS A 197 11.90 14.82 -12.36
C CYS A 197 12.51 13.66 -13.16
N ILE A 198 12.45 12.43 -12.64
CA ILE A 198 12.95 11.22 -13.30
C ILE A 198 11.97 10.78 -14.39
N GLU A 199 10.68 10.86 -14.10
CA GLU A 199 9.61 10.48 -15.02
C GLU A 199 9.66 11.33 -16.30
N VAL A 200 9.79 12.64 -16.17
CA VAL A 200 9.82 13.55 -17.34
C VAL A 200 11.17 13.60 -18.05
N CYS A 201 12.20 12.89 -17.58
CA CYS A 201 13.56 12.98 -18.12
C CYS A 201 13.72 12.22 -19.46
N PRO A 202 13.91 12.91 -20.60
CA PRO A 202 13.92 12.27 -21.92
C PRO A 202 15.18 11.45 -22.20
N THR A 203 16.26 11.66 -21.44
CA THR A 203 17.58 11.05 -21.70
C THR A 203 18.01 10.03 -20.65
N GLY A 204 17.35 10.00 -19.49
CA GLY A 204 17.84 9.21 -18.34
C GLY A 204 19.01 9.85 -17.60
N ALA A 205 19.21 11.17 -17.73
CA ALA A 205 20.13 11.92 -16.87
C ALA A 205 19.72 11.88 -15.39
N LEU A 206 18.43 11.71 -15.12
CA LEU A 206 17.87 11.43 -13.81
C LEU A 206 17.24 10.04 -13.85
N THR A 207 17.68 9.17 -12.95
CA THR A 207 17.16 7.80 -12.83
C THR A 207 16.93 7.44 -11.37
N ASP A 208 16.01 6.52 -11.11
CA ASP A 208 15.91 5.90 -9.80
C ASP A 208 16.98 4.80 -9.67
N LYS A 209 17.56 4.65 -8.47
CA LYS A 209 18.69 3.72 -8.25
C LYS A 209 18.36 2.27 -8.56
N ASP A 210 17.15 1.87 -8.26
CA ASP A 210 16.70 0.48 -8.34
C ASP A 210 16.08 0.15 -9.72
N GLY A 211 15.93 1.16 -10.59
CA GLY A 211 15.30 1.04 -11.91
C GLY A 211 13.80 0.72 -11.87
N PHE A 212 13.14 0.90 -10.72
CA PHE A 212 11.74 0.56 -10.47
C PHE A 212 10.78 1.30 -11.40
N ILE A 213 11.07 2.57 -11.74
CA ILE A 213 10.17 3.38 -12.58
C ILE A 213 10.16 2.85 -14.04
N ARG A 214 11.23 2.15 -14.45
CA ARG A 214 11.44 1.74 -15.86
C ARG A 214 11.46 0.21 -16.09
N LYS A 215 11.61 -0.63 -15.06
CA LYS A 215 11.73 -2.11 -15.20
C LYS A 215 10.54 -2.94 -14.71
N GLY A 216 9.45 -2.35 -14.21
CA GLY A 216 8.33 -3.11 -13.59
C GLY A 216 6.93 -2.54 -13.80
N ASN A 217 5.93 -3.12 -13.12
CA ASN A 217 4.58 -2.58 -13.05
C ASN A 217 4.61 -1.23 -12.33
N LYS A 218 4.52 -0.15 -13.13
CA LYS A 218 4.68 1.25 -12.70
C LYS A 218 3.87 1.60 -11.46
N ASP A 219 2.64 1.10 -11.35
CA ASP A 219 1.75 1.41 -10.22
C ASP A 219 2.27 0.82 -8.90
N SER A 220 2.77 -0.41 -8.93
CA SER A 220 3.36 -1.08 -7.77
C SER A 220 4.70 -0.50 -7.34
N ALA A 221 5.46 0.01 -8.31
CA ALA A 221 6.75 0.66 -8.09
C ALA A 221 6.62 2.08 -7.50
N LEU A 222 5.65 2.86 -7.97
CA LEU A 222 5.44 4.24 -7.55
C LEU A 222 4.70 4.33 -6.21
N VAL A 223 3.72 3.44 -5.98
CA VAL A 223 2.87 3.46 -4.78
C VAL A 223 2.82 2.06 -4.13
N PRO A 224 3.95 1.56 -3.60
CA PRO A 224 4.02 0.22 -3.03
C PRO A 224 3.07 0.05 -1.84
N CYS A 225 2.86 1.11 -1.05
CA CYS A 225 1.94 1.10 0.08
C CYS A 225 0.50 0.73 -0.31
N ARG A 226 0.02 1.18 -1.49
CA ARG A 226 -1.32 0.83 -2.02
C ARG A 226 -1.35 -0.60 -2.53
N SER A 227 -0.29 -1.06 -3.17
CA SER A 227 -0.22 -2.41 -3.76
C SER A 227 -0.11 -3.50 -2.69
N THR A 228 0.61 -3.22 -1.61
CA THR A 228 0.75 -4.11 -0.45
C THR A 228 -0.46 -4.07 0.48
N CYS A 229 -1.25 -2.99 0.47
CA CYS A 229 -2.50 -2.96 1.22
C CYS A 229 -3.48 -4.01 0.66
N PRO A 230 -3.95 -4.99 1.45
CA PRO A 230 -4.87 -6.02 0.95
C PRO A 230 -6.19 -5.47 0.39
N ALA A 231 -6.61 -4.29 0.84
CA ALA A 231 -7.81 -3.60 0.35
C ALA A 231 -7.52 -2.62 -0.81
N HIS A 232 -6.25 -2.44 -1.19
CA HIS A 232 -5.81 -1.48 -2.20
C HIS A 232 -6.32 -0.04 -1.96
N ILE A 233 -6.32 0.40 -0.70
CA ILE A 233 -6.67 1.77 -0.30
C ILE A 233 -5.69 2.75 -0.95
N ASP A 234 -6.21 3.85 -1.48
CA ASP A 234 -5.40 4.93 -2.06
C ASP A 234 -4.75 5.78 -0.96
N ILE A 235 -3.65 5.26 -0.42
CA ILE A 235 -2.93 5.84 0.71
C ILE A 235 -2.41 7.25 0.43
N PRO A 236 -1.71 7.52 -0.70
CA PRO A 236 -1.26 8.88 -1.00
C PRO A 236 -2.40 9.88 -1.08
N ARG A 237 -3.54 9.49 -1.66
CA ARG A 237 -4.68 10.39 -1.85
C ARG A 237 -5.29 10.83 -0.52
N TYR A 238 -5.54 9.92 0.41
CA TYR A 238 -6.10 10.33 1.70
C TYR A 238 -5.08 11.09 2.55
N ILE A 239 -3.78 10.75 2.47
CA ILE A 239 -2.73 11.52 3.16
C ILE A 239 -2.67 12.95 2.62
N ARG A 240 -2.78 13.14 1.30
CA ARG A 240 -2.86 14.48 0.71
C ARG A 240 -4.07 15.25 1.25
N PHE A 241 -5.24 14.62 1.34
CA PHE A 241 -6.41 15.27 1.94
C PHE A 241 -6.20 15.63 3.41
N ILE A 242 -5.51 14.80 4.20
CA ILE A 242 -5.10 15.16 5.56
C ILE A 242 -4.22 16.43 5.55
N THR A 243 -3.23 16.53 4.65
CA THR A 243 -2.37 17.72 4.56
C THR A 243 -3.11 18.98 4.11
N GLU A 244 -4.23 18.83 3.40
CA GLU A 244 -5.11 19.92 2.98
C GLU A 244 -6.19 20.25 4.02
N HIS A 245 -6.17 19.62 5.21
CA HIS A 245 -7.19 19.73 6.25
C HIS A 245 -8.61 19.31 5.80
N LYS A 246 -8.68 18.42 4.80
CA LYS A 246 -9.92 17.85 4.23
C LYS A 246 -10.19 16.46 4.79
N TYR A 247 -10.51 16.39 6.08
CA TYR A 247 -10.56 15.11 6.80
C TYR A 247 -11.74 14.22 6.36
N ALA A 248 -12.89 14.82 6.05
CA ALA A 248 -14.05 14.10 5.53
C ALA A 248 -13.73 13.42 4.19
N GLU A 249 -13.03 14.13 3.28
CA GLU A 249 -12.59 13.57 2.01
C GLU A 249 -11.52 12.50 2.19
N ALA A 250 -10.59 12.68 3.13
CA ALA A 250 -9.61 11.65 3.48
C ALA A 250 -10.29 10.37 3.97
N HIS A 251 -11.26 10.51 4.87
CA HIS A 251 -12.05 9.38 5.39
C HIS A 251 -12.89 8.72 4.30
N ALA A 252 -13.49 9.51 3.40
CA ALA A 252 -14.25 9.01 2.25
C ALA A 252 -13.38 8.13 1.34
N VAL A 253 -12.14 8.54 1.04
CA VAL A 253 -11.19 7.74 0.25
C VAL A 253 -10.91 6.38 0.89
N ILE A 254 -10.76 6.32 2.22
CA ILE A 254 -10.58 5.05 2.93
C ILE A 254 -11.84 4.19 2.79
N ARG A 255 -13.03 4.79 2.96
CA ARG A 255 -14.32 4.11 2.87
C ARG A 255 -14.71 3.64 1.46
N GLU A 256 -14.03 4.11 0.41
CA GLU A 256 -14.17 3.56 -0.94
C GLU A 256 -13.86 2.05 -0.98
N LYS A 257 -12.96 1.59 -0.10
CA LYS A 257 -12.47 0.20 -0.09
C LYS A 257 -12.87 -0.62 1.12
N VAL A 258 -13.08 0.01 2.28
CA VAL A 258 -13.33 -0.71 3.54
C VAL A 258 -14.40 -0.03 4.39
N PRO A 259 -15.32 -0.79 5.03
CA PRO A 259 -16.33 -0.21 5.90
C PRO A 259 -15.85 0.00 7.36
N PHE A 260 -14.64 -0.45 7.70
CA PHE A 260 -14.04 -0.38 9.06
C PHE A 260 -12.80 0.53 9.18
N PRO A 261 -12.84 1.79 8.71
CA PRO A 261 -11.68 2.68 8.77
C PRO A 261 -11.15 2.93 10.19
N LYS A 262 -12.02 3.10 11.21
CA LYS A 262 -11.62 3.35 12.60
C LYS A 262 -10.96 2.09 13.17
N SER A 263 -11.62 0.93 13.08
CA SER A 263 -11.04 -0.32 13.59
C SER A 263 -9.70 -0.65 12.95
N LEU A 264 -9.53 -0.39 11.65
CA LEU A 264 -8.25 -0.55 10.95
C LEU A 264 -7.20 0.46 11.42
N GLY A 265 -7.58 1.68 11.79
CA GLY A 265 -6.67 2.67 12.38
C GLY A 265 -6.08 2.23 13.73
N TYR A 266 -6.76 1.35 14.45
CA TYR A 266 -6.29 0.79 15.73
C TYR A 266 -5.54 -0.54 15.55
N ALA A 267 -6.09 -1.49 14.80
CA ALA A 267 -5.65 -2.89 14.82
C ALA A 267 -4.87 -3.36 13.58
N CYS A 268 -4.72 -2.53 12.55
CA CYS A 268 -4.03 -2.94 11.32
C CYS A 268 -2.53 -3.20 11.57
N ASN A 269 -2.02 -4.32 11.06
CA ASN A 269 -0.59 -4.66 11.07
C ASN A 269 0.25 -3.88 10.04
N HIS A 270 -0.39 -2.94 9.33
CA HIS A 270 0.26 -1.90 8.52
C HIS A 270 1.40 -2.37 7.58
N PRO A 271 1.20 -3.44 6.78
CA PRO A 271 2.24 -3.93 5.86
C PRO A 271 2.62 -2.91 4.79
N CYS A 272 1.75 -1.92 4.56
CA CYS A 272 2.01 -0.75 3.72
C CYS A 272 3.18 0.13 4.22
N GLU A 273 3.49 0.11 5.52
CA GLU A 273 4.62 0.85 6.11
C GLU A 273 5.94 0.08 5.94
N GLU A 274 5.89 -1.26 5.94
CA GLU A 274 7.05 -2.14 5.68
C GLU A 274 7.65 -1.93 4.29
N VAL A 275 6.84 -1.51 3.31
CA VAL A 275 7.29 -1.22 1.93
C VAL A 275 7.38 0.29 1.64
N CYS A 276 7.27 1.14 2.67
CA CYS A 276 7.30 2.59 2.48
C CYS A 276 8.70 3.05 2.04
N ARG A 277 8.81 3.64 0.84
CA ARG A 277 10.05 4.20 0.29
C ARG A 277 10.65 5.34 1.12
N ARG A 278 9.86 5.94 2.02
CA ARG A 278 10.34 7.01 2.89
C ARG A 278 11.41 6.50 3.88
N LYS A 279 11.43 5.20 4.18
CA LYS A 279 12.49 4.54 4.98
C LYS A 279 13.89 4.68 4.40
N ASP A 280 14.02 4.82 3.08
CA ASP A 280 15.32 5.02 2.44
C ASP A 280 15.87 6.44 2.68
N ILE A 281 15.04 7.34 3.23
CA ILE A 281 15.41 8.72 3.57
C ILE A 281 15.44 8.90 5.09
N ASN A 282 14.40 8.45 5.79
CA ASN A 282 14.34 8.43 7.25
C ASN A 282 13.54 7.24 7.78
N GLU A 283 12.24 7.39 8.03
CA GLU A 283 11.37 6.36 8.61
C GLU A 283 10.10 6.20 7.77
N ALA A 284 9.35 5.12 8.02
CA ALA A 284 8.08 4.91 7.34
C ALA A 284 7.07 6.00 7.73
N VAL A 285 6.24 6.41 6.79
CA VAL A 285 5.08 7.23 7.13
C VAL A 285 4.16 6.41 8.05
N ALA A 286 3.67 7.00 9.14
CA ALA A 286 2.74 6.36 10.08
C ALA A 286 1.32 6.23 9.49
N ILE A 287 1.19 5.46 8.40
CA ILE A 287 -0.01 5.27 7.58
C ILE A 287 -1.20 4.77 8.42
N LYS A 288 -0.98 3.84 9.37
CA LYS A 288 -1.97 3.34 10.34
C LYS A 288 -2.55 4.48 11.18
N ASN A 289 -1.67 5.29 11.75
CA ASN A 289 -2.05 6.38 12.65
C ASN A 289 -2.72 7.53 11.88
N LEU A 290 -2.25 7.84 10.66
CA LEU A 290 -2.91 8.82 9.78
C LEU A 290 -4.30 8.35 9.34
N LYS A 291 -4.49 7.04 9.09
CA LYS A 291 -5.80 6.45 8.82
C LYS A 291 -6.74 6.61 10.02
N ARG A 292 -6.24 6.33 11.22
CA ARG A 292 -6.98 6.56 12.48
C ARG A 292 -7.37 8.03 12.61
N PHE A 293 -6.40 8.92 12.46
CA PHE A 293 -6.61 10.37 12.53
C PHE A 293 -7.68 10.84 11.55
N ALA A 294 -7.62 10.41 10.28
CA ALA A 294 -8.65 10.77 9.30
C ALA A 294 -10.05 10.28 9.70
N ALA A 295 -10.15 9.05 10.20
CA ALA A 295 -11.44 8.45 10.58
C ALA A 295 -12.03 9.04 11.89
N GLU A 296 -11.18 9.51 12.81
CA GLU A 296 -11.59 10.17 14.06
C GLU A 296 -11.87 11.67 13.86
N SER A 297 -11.21 12.31 12.89
CA SER A 297 -11.36 13.74 12.60
C SER A 297 -12.50 14.06 11.64
N ASP A 298 -13.15 13.05 11.07
CA ASP A 298 -14.36 13.23 10.27
C ASP A 298 -15.56 13.47 11.21
N ASP A 299 -16.06 14.69 11.21
CA ASP A 299 -17.23 15.14 11.94
C ASP A 299 -18.53 14.92 11.14
N THR A 300 -18.43 14.43 9.90
CA THR A 300 -19.61 14.10 9.11
C THR A 300 -20.25 12.83 9.65
N ASN A 301 -21.57 12.85 9.84
CA ASN A 301 -22.34 11.65 10.12
C ASN A 301 -22.47 10.81 8.83
N TRP A 302 -21.37 10.23 8.36
CA TRP A 302 -21.30 9.52 7.08
C TRP A 302 -22.38 8.43 6.94
N GLY A 303 -22.75 7.78 8.04
CA GLY A 303 -23.81 6.78 8.05
C GLY A 303 -25.18 7.31 7.58
N ASP A 304 -25.44 8.61 7.72
CA ASP A 304 -26.67 9.26 7.24
C ASP A 304 -26.61 9.55 5.72
N ASN A 305 -25.41 9.56 5.14
CA ASN A 305 -25.17 9.81 3.72
C ASN A 305 -24.99 8.51 2.91
N ILE A 306 -25.30 7.35 3.49
CA ILE A 306 -25.22 6.08 2.79
C ILE A 306 -26.26 6.04 1.67
N LYS A 307 -25.79 5.94 0.43
CA LYS A 307 -26.65 5.70 -0.74
C LYS A 307 -27.00 4.22 -0.84
N ILE A 308 -28.31 3.95 -0.87
CA ILE A 308 -28.89 2.61 -0.99
C ILE A 308 -29.59 2.52 -2.36
N ALA A 309 -29.30 1.46 -3.13
CA ALA A 309 -29.94 1.20 -4.40
C ALA A 309 -31.42 0.78 -4.21
N PRO A 310 -32.28 0.90 -5.25
CA PRO A 310 -33.66 0.45 -5.16
C PRO A 310 -33.78 -1.02 -4.70
N PRO A 311 -34.84 -1.38 -3.94
CA PRO A 311 -35.03 -2.73 -3.46
C PRO A 311 -35.04 -3.77 -4.58
N THR A 312 -34.21 -4.79 -4.43
CA THR A 312 -34.09 -5.91 -5.40
C THR A 312 -35.16 -6.97 -5.21
N GLY A 313 -35.89 -6.94 -4.08
CA GLY A 313 -36.81 -8.00 -3.66
C GLY A 313 -36.13 -9.26 -3.12
N LYS A 314 -34.79 -9.33 -3.17
CA LYS A 314 -34.00 -10.50 -2.74
C LYS A 314 -33.60 -10.43 -1.27
N LYS A 315 -33.60 -11.58 -0.60
CA LYS A 315 -33.20 -11.74 0.82
C LYS A 315 -31.88 -12.50 0.92
N VAL A 316 -30.95 -12.01 1.72
CA VAL A 316 -29.66 -12.67 1.97
C VAL A 316 -29.45 -12.90 3.46
N ALA A 317 -29.11 -14.13 3.82
CA ALA A 317 -28.68 -14.48 5.17
C ALA A 317 -27.15 -14.45 5.25
N VAL A 318 -26.61 -13.80 6.28
CA VAL A 318 -25.17 -13.77 6.56
C VAL A 318 -24.93 -14.50 7.87
N VAL A 319 -24.11 -15.54 7.88
CA VAL A 319 -23.83 -16.34 9.08
C VAL A 319 -22.49 -15.93 9.68
N GLY A 320 -22.52 -15.19 10.79
CA GLY A 320 -21.38 -14.62 11.48
C GLY A 320 -21.31 -13.09 11.34
N ALA A 321 -21.24 -12.38 12.46
CA ALA A 321 -21.12 -10.92 12.52
C ALA A 321 -19.66 -10.47 12.74
N GLY A 322 -18.70 -11.18 12.16
CA GLY A 322 -17.30 -10.73 12.09
C GLY A 322 -17.06 -9.72 10.95
N PRO A 323 -15.81 -9.27 10.74
CA PRO A 323 -15.47 -8.29 9.70
C PRO A 323 -15.94 -8.69 8.30
N ALA A 324 -15.78 -9.97 7.94
CA ALA A 324 -16.20 -10.48 6.65
C ALA A 324 -17.73 -10.44 6.48
N GLY A 325 -18.49 -10.93 7.47
CA GLY A 325 -19.95 -10.95 7.43
C GLY A 325 -20.56 -9.55 7.46
N LEU A 326 -20.08 -8.68 8.34
CA LEU A 326 -20.55 -7.30 8.43
C LEU A 326 -20.22 -6.49 7.16
N THR A 327 -19.05 -6.72 6.55
CA THR A 327 -18.69 -6.10 5.26
C THR A 327 -19.63 -6.56 4.15
N ALA A 328 -19.86 -7.87 4.05
CA ALA A 328 -20.79 -8.43 3.07
C ALA A 328 -22.20 -7.88 3.27
N ALA A 329 -22.69 -7.85 4.52
CA ALA A 329 -24.01 -7.32 4.85
C ALA A 329 -24.16 -5.85 4.48
N PHE A 330 -23.16 -5.03 4.79
CA PHE A 330 -23.15 -3.62 4.45
C PHE A 330 -23.23 -3.38 2.94
N TYR A 331 -22.39 -4.02 2.13
CA TYR A 331 -22.41 -3.83 0.69
C TYR A 331 -23.65 -4.43 0.02
N LEU A 332 -24.11 -5.61 0.44
CA LEU A 332 -25.34 -6.21 -0.07
C LEU A 332 -26.57 -5.35 0.24
N SER A 333 -26.65 -4.77 1.44
CA SER A 333 -27.72 -3.83 1.79
C SER A 333 -27.65 -2.55 0.95
N LYS A 334 -26.45 -2.00 0.68
CA LYS A 334 -26.30 -0.87 -0.25
C LYS A 334 -26.74 -1.19 -1.68
N LEU A 335 -26.67 -2.44 -2.10
CA LEU A 335 -27.18 -2.91 -3.39
C LEU A 335 -28.70 -3.15 -3.39
N GLY A 336 -29.41 -2.84 -2.30
CA GLY A 336 -30.88 -2.95 -2.21
C GLY A 336 -31.37 -4.35 -1.84
N HIS A 337 -30.51 -5.24 -1.33
CA HIS A 337 -30.92 -6.54 -0.80
C HIS A 337 -31.40 -6.43 0.65
N LYS A 338 -32.39 -7.25 1.03
CA LYS A 338 -32.81 -7.38 2.44
C LYS A 338 -31.89 -8.35 3.16
N VAL A 339 -31.00 -7.84 4.01
CA VAL A 339 -29.97 -8.64 4.67
C VAL A 339 -30.27 -8.86 6.16
N THR A 340 -30.10 -10.10 6.62
CA THR A 340 -30.10 -10.45 8.04
C THR A 340 -28.81 -11.19 8.39
N VAL A 341 -28.09 -10.68 9.38
CA VAL A 341 -26.89 -11.30 9.95
C VAL A 341 -27.27 -12.13 11.17
N PHE A 342 -26.82 -13.37 11.22
CA PHE A 342 -27.02 -14.29 12.33
C PHE A 342 -25.70 -14.49 13.06
N GLU A 343 -25.65 -14.18 14.36
CA GLU A 343 -24.45 -14.23 15.18
C GLU A 343 -24.67 -15.17 16.36
N ALA A 344 -23.73 -16.11 16.56
CA ALA A 344 -23.81 -17.10 17.61
C ALA A 344 -23.59 -16.50 19.00
N LEU A 345 -22.72 -15.50 19.11
CA LEU A 345 -22.39 -14.81 20.35
C LEU A 345 -23.44 -13.77 20.74
N PRO A 346 -23.47 -13.31 22.00
CA PRO A 346 -24.36 -12.22 22.43
C PRO A 346 -23.99 -10.85 21.86
N VAL A 347 -22.82 -10.72 21.21
CA VAL A 347 -22.26 -9.47 20.69
C VAL A 347 -21.87 -9.63 19.22
N SER A 348 -21.87 -8.52 18.47
CA SER A 348 -21.38 -8.47 17.09
C SER A 348 -19.94 -7.93 17.01
N GLY A 349 -19.27 -8.18 15.88
CA GLY A 349 -17.89 -7.78 15.61
C GLY A 349 -16.89 -8.94 15.52
N GLY A 350 -17.31 -10.18 15.84
CA GLY A 350 -16.46 -11.38 15.77
C GLY A 350 -15.15 -11.20 16.53
N MET A 351 -14.02 -11.60 15.93
CA MET A 351 -12.70 -11.49 16.55
C MET A 351 -12.25 -10.05 16.86
N LEU A 352 -12.78 -9.02 16.19
CA LEU A 352 -12.51 -7.63 16.60
C LEU A 352 -13.11 -7.34 17.99
N LYS A 353 -14.27 -7.93 18.27
CA LYS A 353 -14.97 -7.75 19.55
C LYS A 353 -14.44 -8.66 20.64
N VAL A 354 -14.18 -9.93 20.34
CA VAL A 354 -13.86 -10.94 21.37
C VAL A 354 -12.43 -11.48 21.35
N GLY A 355 -11.65 -11.18 20.31
CA GLY A 355 -10.26 -11.64 20.20
C GLY A 355 -9.26 -10.56 20.59
N ILE A 356 -9.37 -9.39 19.98
CA ILE A 356 -8.45 -8.27 20.22
C ILE A 356 -8.73 -7.66 21.59
N PRO A 357 -7.74 -7.41 22.47
CA PRO A 357 -7.97 -6.75 23.77
C PRO A 357 -8.45 -5.29 23.68
N GLU A 358 -9.08 -4.80 24.76
CA GLU A 358 -9.60 -3.42 24.88
C GLU A 358 -8.53 -2.35 24.67
N TYR A 359 -7.30 -2.61 25.12
CA TYR A 359 -6.20 -1.65 25.01
C TYR A 359 -5.66 -1.48 23.58
N ARG A 360 -5.94 -2.42 22.68
CA ARG A 360 -5.57 -2.33 21.26
C ARG A 360 -6.70 -1.79 20.41
N LEU A 361 -7.91 -2.29 20.64
CA LEU A 361 -9.12 -1.87 19.94
C LEU A 361 -10.25 -1.65 20.95
N PRO A 362 -10.53 -0.38 21.31
CA PRO A 362 -11.62 -0.05 22.21
C PRO A 362 -12.96 -0.55 21.69
N LYS A 363 -13.73 -1.23 22.54
CA LYS A 363 -14.98 -1.89 22.14
C LYS A 363 -16.05 -0.90 21.72
N THR A 364 -16.04 0.29 22.30
CA THR A 364 -16.96 1.38 22.00
C THR A 364 -16.77 1.94 20.60
N ILE A 365 -15.53 1.99 20.10
CA ILE A 365 -15.20 2.44 18.74
C ILE A 365 -15.77 1.46 17.72
N LEU A 366 -15.55 0.16 17.92
CA LEU A 366 -16.12 -0.89 17.07
C LEU A 366 -17.65 -0.85 17.07
N ASP A 367 -18.28 -0.71 18.24
CA ASP A 367 -19.74 -0.63 18.35
C ASP A 367 -20.32 0.60 17.63
N GLY A 368 -19.61 1.73 17.66
CA GLY A 368 -19.97 2.92 16.89
C GLY A 368 -19.94 2.65 15.39
N GLU A 369 -18.86 2.05 14.91
CA GLU A 369 -18.67 1.74 13.49
C GLU A 369 -19.70 0.73 12.97
N ILE A 370 -20.02 -0.31 13.75
CA ILE A 370 -21.08 -1.27 13.40
C ILE A 370 -22.45 -0.59 13.34
N ARG A 371 -22.77 0.28 14.30
CA ARG A 371 -24.04 1.04 14.30
C ARG A 371 -24.16 1.95 13.08
N GLU A 372 -23.08 2.62 12.67
CA GLU A 372 -23.06 3.41 11.44
C GLU A 372 -23.31 2.53 10.21
N MET A 373 -22.67 1.36 10.12
CA MET A 373 -22.89 0.43 9.01
C MET A 373 -24.34 -0.05 8.92
N MET A 374 -24.97 -0.34 10.06
CA MET A 374 -26.37 -0.79 10.12
C MET A 374 -27.37 0.23 9.54
N LYS A 375 -27.01 1.53 9.45
CA LYS A 375 -27.84 2.53 8.75
C LYS A 375 -28.04 2.23 7.27
N SER A 376 -27.25 1.33 6.68
CA SER A 376 -27.50 0.78 5.34
C SER A 376 -28.73 -0.15 5.24
N GLY A 377 -29.29 -0.59 6.38
CA GLY A 377 -30.58 -1.31 6.44
C GLY A 377 -30.50 -2.80 6.76
N PHE A 378 -29.31 -3.38 7.03
CA PHE A 378 -29.22 -4.76 7.52
C PHE A 378 -29.53 -4.87 9.01
N ASN A 379 -29.99 -6.04 9.42
CA ASN A 379 -30.27 -6.35 10.83
C ASN A 379 -29.34 -7.44 11.35
N ILE A 380 -29.02 -7.41 12.64
CA ILE A 380 -28.21 -8.44 13.30
C ILE A 380 -29.06 -9.15 14.35
N LYS A 381 -29.05 -10.49 14.34
CA LYS A 381 -29.66 -11.35 15.35
C LYS A 381 -28.54 -12.09 16.11
N THR A 382 -28.23 -11.64 17.32
CA THR A 382 -27.26 -12.28 18.21
C THR A 382 -27.88 -13.48 18.93
N ASN A 383 -27.05 -14.29 19.60
CA ASN A 383 -27.45 -15.53 20.27
C ASN A 383 -28.18 -16.53 19.35
N LYS A 384 -27.88 -16.50 18.05
CA LYS A 384 -28.49 -17.36 17.05
C LYS A 384 -27.41 -18.07 16.25
N LYS A 385 -26.93 -19.19 16.80
CA LYS A 385 -26.07 -20.11 16.07
C LYS A 385 -26.89 -20.80 14.97
N ILE A 386 -26.33 -20.86 13.77
CA ILE A 386 -26.90 -21.54 12.62
C ILE A 386 -26.19 -22.88 12.49
N GLU A 387 -26.95 -23.97 12.52
CA GLU A 387 -26.41 -25.33 12.36
C GLU A 387 -26.60 -25.86 10.93
N SER A 388 -27.53 -25.29 10.15
CA SER A 388 -27.78 -25.67 8.75
C SER A 388 -28.00 -24.46 7.86
N THR A 389 -27.34 -24.42 6.71
CA THR A 389 -27.54 -23.41 5.66
C THR A 389 -28.83 -23.68 4.86
N ASP A 390 -29.23 -24.93 4.73
CA ASP A 390 -30.46 -25.35 4.03
C ASP A 390 -31.72 -24.85 4.74
N GLU A 391 -31.71 -24.83 6.09
CA GLU A 391 -32.81 -24.24 6.87
C GLU A 391 -33.04 -22.76 6.50
N LEU A 392 -31.97 -21.99 6.31
CA LEU A 392 -32.08 -20.59 5.90
C LEU A 392 -32.64 -20.45 4.47
N LEU A 393 -32.24 -21.33 3.54
CA LEU A 393 -32.80 -21.32 2.19
C LEU A 393 -34.29 -21.67 2.20
N ASN A 394 -34.68 -22.66 3.01
CA ASN A 394 -36.08 -23.06 3.19
C ASN A 394 -36.92 -21.99 3.89
N ASP A 395 -36.32 -21.18 4.77
CA ASP A 395 -36.94 -19.99 5.39
C ASP A 395 -37.14 -18.83 4.40
N GLY A 396 -36.80 -19.02 3.12
CA GLY A 396 -37.07 -18.10 2.02
C GLY A 396 -35.99 -17.05 1.82
N TYR A 397 -34.74 -17.33 2.22
CA TYR A 397 -33.58 -16.54 1.80
C TYR A 397 -33.09 -17.01 0.43
N ASP A 398 -32.79 -16.07 -0.47
CA ASP A 398 -32.31 -16.37 -1.82
C ASP A 398 -30.83 -16.78 -1.85
N ALA A 399 -30.05 -16.36 -0.84
CA ALA A 399 -28.63 -16.68 -0.72
C ALA A 399 -28.17 -16.71 0.75
N VAL A 400 -27.13 -17.50 1.01
CA VAL A 400 -26.46 -17.58 2.32
C VAL A 400 -24.97 -17.29 2.15
N TYR A 401 -24.44 -16.34 2.92
CA TYR A 401 -23.00 -16.04 3.00
C TYR A 401 -22.45 -16.51 4.34
N VAL A 402 -21.53 -17.46 4.32
CA VAL A 402 -20.96 -18.08 5.54
C VAL A 402 -19.66 -17.38 5.94
N ALA A 403 -19.65 -16.76 7.12
CA ALA A 403 -18.58 -15.92 7.66
C ALA A 403 -18.28 -16.22 9.14
N ILE A 404 -18.27 -17.50 9.51
CA ILE A 404 -18.18 -17.98 10.91
C ILE A 404 -16.79 -17.83 11.56
N GLY A 405 -15.74 -17.61 10.77
CA GLY A 405 -14.38 -17.44 11.26
C GLY A 405 -13.78 -18.68 11.95
N ALA A 406 -12.60 -18.51 12.57
CA ALA A 406 -11.85 -19.57 13.23
C ALA A 406 -11.88 -19.42 14.76
N HIS A 407 -13.02 -19.71 15.37
CA HIS A 407 -13.28 -19.47 16.80
C HIS A 407 -12.77 -20.57 17.74
N LYS A 408 -12.07 -21.58 17.23
CA LYS A 408 -11.59 -22.74 18.01
C LYS A 408 -10.06 -22.79 18.03
N GLY A 409 -9.46 -22.88 19.21
CA GLY A 409 -8.01 -23.05 19.36
C GLY A 409 -7.54 -24.42 18.86
N ILE A 410 -6.32 -24.47 18.30
CA ILE A 410 -5.66 -25.74 17.95
C ILE A 410 -4.99 -26.32 19.20
N LYS A 411 -5.13 -27.63 19.40
CA LYS A 411 -4.48 -28.37 20.49
C LYS A 411 -2.97 -28.51 20.25
N MET A 412 -2.19 -28.52 21.34
CA MET A 412 -0.73 -28.60 21.30
C MET A 412 -0.23 -29.97 20.82
N GLY A 413 -1.03 -31.02 21.02
CA GLY A 413 -0.66 -32.40 20.71
C GLY A 413 0.36 -32.98 21.69
N VAL A 414 0.41 -32.46 22.92
CA VAL A 414 1.31 -32.94 23.98
C VAL A 414 0.53 -33.69 25.05
N GLU A 415 1.20 -34.65 25.70
CA GLU A 415 0.61 -35.35 26.84
C GLU A 415 0.23 -34.35 27.96
N GLY A 416 -0.95 -34.52 28.55
CA GLY A 416 -1.46 -33.67 29.63
C GLY A 416 -2.10 -32.35 29.19
N GLU A 417 -2.26 -32.10 27.89
CA GLU A 417 -2.87 -30.85 27.40
C GLU A 417 -4.34 -30.64 27.77
N ASP A 418 -5.06 -31.71 28.11
CA ASP A 418 -6.47 -31.64 28.55
C ASP A 418 -6.60 -31.47 30.08
N THR A 419 -5.48 -31.22 30.78
CA THR A 419 -5.48 -31.01 32.23
C THR A 419 -6.16 -29.70 32.59
N LYS A 420 -6.93 -29.70 33.68
CA LYS A 420 -7.55 -28.48 34.23
C LYS A 420 -6.49 -27.41 34.52
N GLY A 421 -6.67 -26.23 33.93
CA GLY A 421 -5.71 -25.11 34.01
C GLY A 421 -4.88 -24.93 32.74
N VAL A 422 -4.90 -25.90 31.83
CA VAL A 422 -4.51 -25.70 30.43
C VAL A 422 -5.72 -25.18 29.66
N ILE A 423 -5.62 -23.98 29.10
CA ILE A 423 -6.71 -23.31 28.38
C ILE A 423 -6.23 -22.83 27.01
N ASP A 424 -7.14 -22.69 26.06
CA ASP A 424 -6.81 -22.07 24.78
C ASP A 424 -6.95 -20.54 24.84
N ALA A 425 -6.05 -19.84 24.14
CA ALA A 425 -5.99 -18.38 24.15
C ALA A 425 -7.27 -17.73 23.61
N ILE A 426 -8.01 -18.39 22.73
CA ILE A 426 -9.22 -17.83 22.11
C ILE A 426 -10.36 -17.80 23.10
N THR A 427 -10.57 -18.90 23.82
CA THR A 427 -11.55 -18.96 24.91
C THR A 427 -11.16 -17.97 26.02
N PHE A 428 -9.89 -17.92 26.39
CA PHE A 428 -9.37 -16.98 27.39
C PHE A 428 -9.67 -15.50 27.03
N LEU A 429 -9.25 -15.04 25.86
CA LEU A 429 -9.46 -13.66 25.41
C LEU A 429 -10.94 -13.32 25.20
N ARG A 430 -11.72 -14.30 24.71
CA ARG A 430 -13.18 -14.16 24.56
C ARG A 430 -13.87 -13.97 25.89
N ASP A 431 -13.54 -14.80 26.87
CA ASP A 431 -14.17 -14.74 28.19
C ASP A 431 -13.87 -13.42 28.89
N ILE A 432 -12.64 -12.91 28.79
CA ILE A 432 -12.27 -11.56 29.24
C ILE A 432 -13.11 -10.50 28.53
N SER A 433 -13.17 -10.55 27.20
CA SER A 433 -13.90 -9.56 26.39
C SER A 433 -15.41 -9.55 26.63
N LEU A 434 -15.98 -10.69 27.04
CA LEU A 434 -17.38 -10.84 27.41
C LEU A 434 -17.64 -10.51 28.90
N GLY A 435 -16.62 -10.07 29.64
CA GLY A 435 -16.73 -9.71 31.05
C GLY A 435 -16.93 -10.91 31.99
N LYS A 436 -16.59 -12.12 31.55
CA LYS A 436 -16.63 -13.30 32.43
C LYS A 436 -15.47 -13.23 33.44
N PRO A 437 -15.67 -13.71 34.68
CA PRO A 437 -14.59 -13.78 35.65
C PRO A 437 -13.56 -14.83 35.22
N VAL A 438 -12.34 -14.39 34.89
CA VAL A 438 -11.21 -15.25 34.54
C VAL A 438 -10.14 -15.13 35.62
N LYS A 439 -9.62 -16.26 36.09
CA LYS A 439 -8.52 -16.33 37.07
C LYS A 439 -7.38 -17.15 36.49
N THR A 440 -6.18 -16.59 36.49
CA THR A 440 -4.97 -17.22 35.93
C THR A 440 -3.96 -17.66 36.99
N GLY A 441 -4.06 -17.16 38.23
CA GLY A 441 -3.02 -17.35 39.25
C GLY A 441 -1.84 -16.40 39.03
N ASN A 442 -0.74 -16.67 39.73
CA ASN A 442 0.42 -15.77 39.78
C ASN A 442 1.45 -16.09 38.70
N ARG A 443 1.68 -17.37 38.37
CA ARG A 443 2.61 -17.79 37.30
C ARG A 443 1.84 -18.35 36.11
N VAL A 444 1.97 -17.72 34.94
CA VAL A 444 1.28 -18.11 33.71
C VAL A 444 2.28 -18.43 32.61
N ALA A 445 2.10 -19.55 31.92
CA ALA A 445 2.80 -19.84 30.67
C ALA A 445 1.91 -19.55 29.47
N VAL A 446 2.43 -18.89 28.44
CA VAL A 446 1.75 -18.68 27.15
C VAL A 446 2.57 -19.36 26.05
N ILE A 447 1.96 -20.29 25.33
CA ILE A 447 2.63 -21.07 24.28
C ILE A 447 2.34 -20.44 22.92
N GLY A 448 3.33 -19.78 22.31
CA GLY A 448 3.19 -19.16 21.00
C GLY A 448 4.05 -17.90 20.84
N GLY A 449 4.00 -17.30 19.65
CA GLY A 449 4.76 -16.07 19.35
C GLY A 449 4.09 -15.14 18.34
N GLY A 450 2.80 -15.36 18.05
CA GLY A 450 1.99 -14.47 17.21
C GLY A 450 1.20 -13.46 18.03
N ASN A 451 0.45 -12.57 17.37
CA ASN A 451 -0.34 -11.53 18.04
C ASN A 451 -1.32 -12.07 19.10
N VAL A 452 -1.87 -13.28 18.90
CA VAL A 452 -2.75 -13.91 19.91
C VAL A 452 -1.98 -14.25 21.19
N ALA A 453 -0.71 -14.66 21.06
CA ALA A 453 0.14 -14.97 22.20
C ALA A 453 0.52 -13.69 22.96
N THR A 454 0.86 -12.61 22.25
CA THR A 454 1.16 -11.31 22.87
C THR A 454 -0.07 -10.73 23.56
N ASP A 455 -1.25 -10.81 22.93
CA ASP A 455 -2.52 -10.39 23.50
C ASP A 455 -2.83 -11.18 24.79
N ALA A 456 -2.70 -12.52 24.75
CA ALA A 456 -2.95 -13.37 25.91
C ALA A 456 -1.96 -13.11 27.06
N ALA A 457 -0.67 -12.94 26.76
CA ALA A 457 0.35 -12.69 27.76
C ALA A 457 0.12 -11.35 28.49
N ARG A 458 -0.10 -10.26 27.74
CA ARG A 458 -0.38 -8.94 28.31
C ARG A 458 -1.71 -8.91 29.06
N SER A 459 -2.73 -9.61 28.55
CA SER A 459 -4.00 -9.78 29.27
C SER A 459 -3.83 -10.54 30.59
N ALA A 460 -2.97 -11.55 30.66
CA ALA A 460 -2.68 -12.26 31.91
C ALA A 460 -2.01 -11.35 32.96
N ILE A 461 -1.04 -10.53 32.55
CA ILE A 461 -0.42 -9.51 33.44
C ILE A 461 -1.48 -8.56 33.98
N ARG A 462 -2.35 -8.04 33.11
CA ARG A 462 -3.40 -7.08 33.49
C ARG A 462 -4.50 -7.69 34.36
N LEU A 463 -4.64 -9.01 34.37
CA LEU A 463 -5.49 -9.75 35.31
C LEU A 463 -4.82 -10.00 36.68
N GLY A 464 -3.56 -9.60 36.84
CA GLY A 464 -2.82 -9.68 38.10
C GLY A 464 -1.81 -10.82 38.20
N ALA A 465 -1.44 -11.47 37.09
CA ALA A 465 -0.33 -12.43 37.10
C ALA A 465 1.00 -11.72 37.44
N GLU A 466 1.76 -12.26 38.38
CA GLU A 466 3.05 -11.71 38.82
C GLU A 466 4.20 -12.09 37.87
N GLN A 467 4.11 -13.27 37.25
CA GLN A 467 5.06 -13.74 36.26
C GLN A 467 4.34 -14.36 35.06
N VAL A 468 4.69 -13.90 33.87
CA VAL A 468 4.18 -14.46 32.61
C VAL A 468 5.37 -14.85 31.73
N ASP A 469 5.49 -16.14 31.44
CA ASP A 469 6.50 -16.67 30.53
C ASP A 469 5.84 -16.97 29.16
N MET A 470 6.32 -16.33 28.10
CA MET A 470 5.91 -16.63 26.72
C MET A 470 6.93 -17.57 26.07
N ILE A 471 6.52 -18.80 25.80
CA ILE A 471 7.38 -19.87 25.29
C ILE A 471 7.23 -19.96 23.77
N TYR A 472 8.33 -19.70 23.06
CA TYR A 472 8.34 -19.69 21.59
C TYR A 472 9.43 -20.60 21.02
N ARG A 473 9.02 -21.46 20.08
CA ARG A 473 9.89 -22.49 19.47
C ARG A 473 10.96 -21.95 18.51
N ARG A 474 10.95 -20.67 18.16
CA ARG A 474 11.94 -20.03 17.28
C ARG A 474 12.56 -18.80 17.95
N THR A 475 13.33 -18.02 17.21
CA THR A 475 13.91 -16.76 17.72
C THR A 475 12.98 -15.58 17.47
N ARG A 476 13.34 -14.41 18.00
CA ARG A 476 12.62 -13.16 17.79
C ARG A 476 12.38 -12.85 16.31
N LYS A 477 13.38 -13.09 15.46
CA LYS A 477 13.31 -12.75 14.02
C LYS A 477 12.20 -13.51 13.28
N GLU A 478 11.85 -14.72 13.74
CA GLU A 478 10.78 -15.51 13.13
C GLU A 478 9.42 -15.34 13.81
N MET A 479 9.29 -14.44 14.81
CA MET A 479 8.00 -14.19 15.47
C MET A 479 7.00 -13.58 14.48
N PRO A 480 5.77 -14.11 14.37
CA PRO A 480 4.73 -13.51 13.53
C PRO A 480 4.07 -12.26 14.14
N ALA A 481 4.27 -12.00 15.43
CA ALA A 481 3.76 -10.79 16.07
C ALA A 481 4.49 -9.55 15.54
N SER A 482 3.80 -8.41 15.47
CA SER A 482 4.45 -7.15 15.10
C SER A 482 5.43 -6.70 16.17
N ASP A 483 6.53 -6.04 15.77
CA ASP A 483 7.56 -5.56 16.70
C ASP A 483 6.97 -4.69 17.83
N GLU A 484 6.01 -3.82 17.53
CA GLU A 484 5.28 -2.99 18.51
C GLU A 484 4.62 -3.84 19.63
N GLU A 485 4.09 -5.01 19.29
CA GLU A 485 3.43 -5.89 20.27
C GLU A 485 4.44 -6.72 21.06
N ILE A 486 5.57 -7.07 20.43
CA ILE A 486 6.67 -7.77 21.10
C ILE A 486 7.31 -6.84 22.14
N GLU A 487 7.61 -5.59 21.78
CA GLU A 487 8.12 -4.58 22.71
C GLU A 487 7.11 -4.31 23.84
N GLY A 488 5.82 -4.15 23.51
CA GLY A 488 4.78 -3.99 24.53
C GLY A 488 4.67 -5.15 25.52
N CYS A 489 4.99 -6.39 25.11
CA CYS A 489 5.11 -7.52 26.03
C CYS A 489 6.32 -7.36 26.97
N ILE A 490 7.49 -7.00 26.43
CA ILE A 490 8.73 -6.85 27.20
C ILE A 490 8.58 -5.71 28.21
N ASP A 491 8.03 -4.57 27.79
CA ASP A 491 7.78 -3.40 28.63
C ASP A 491 6.81 -3.68 29.78
N GLU A 492 5.81 -4.56 29.57
CA GLU A 492 4.89 -5.00 30.61
C GLU A 492 5.49 -6.09 31.53
N GLY A 493 6.68 -6.61 31.23
CA GLY A 493 7.39 -7.60 32.04
C GLY A 493 7.16 -9.06 31.63
N VAL A 494 6.66 -9.33 30.42
CA VAL A 494 6.57 -10.69 29.88
C VAL A 494 7.98 -11.24 29.62
N ASN A 495 8.31 -12.38 30.22
CA ASN A 495 9.56 -13.08 29.96
C ASN A 495 9.42 -13.97 28.72
N ILE A 496 10.13 -13.66 27.64
CA ILE A 496 10.05 -14.43 26.39
C ILE A 496 11.15 -15.49 26.35
N ILE A 497 10.76 -16.76 26.42
CA ILE A 497 11.65 -17.92 26.34
C ILE A 497 11.72 -18.39 24.89
N TYR A 498 12.73 -17.90 24.17
CA TYR A 498 13.02 -18.33 22.80
C TYR A 498 13.58 -19.75 22.76
N LEU A 499 13.48 -20.35 21.56
CA LEU A 499 14.03 -21.65 21.26
C LEU A 499 13.60 -22.71 22.28
N ALA A 500 12.32 -22.71 22.62
CA ALA A 500 11.73 -23.66 23.55
C ALA A 500 10.34 -24.07 23.08
N ALA A 501 9.99 -25.34 23.27
CA ALA A 501 8.66 -25.84 22.94
C ALA A 501 8.16 -26.79 24.03
N PRO A 502 6.84 -26.83 24.28
CA PRO A 502 6.25 -27.77 25.22
C PRO A 502 6.43 -29.21 24.71
N ASN A 503 6.74 -30.11 25.63
CA ASN A 503 6.83 -31.54 25.39
C ASN A 503 5.73 -32.31 26.11
N ARG A 504 5.44 -31.93 27.37
CA ARG A 504 4.43 -32.58 28.21
C ARG A 504 3.98 -31.66 29.36
N VAL A 505 2.74 -31.83 29.81
CA VAL A 505 2.19 -31.21 31.01
C VAL A 505 1.90 -32.28 32.06
N LEU A 506 2.37 -32.06 33.28
CA LEU A 506 2.11 -32.91 34.44
C LEU A 506 1.40 -32.11 35.53
N THR A 507 0.65 -32.79 36.38
CA THR A 507 -0.02 -32.16 37.53
C THR A 507 0.75 -32.46 38.81
N GLU A 508 1.11 -31.43 39.57
CA GLU A 508 1.68 -31.58 40.91
C GLU A 508 0.84 -30.77 41.91
N GLY A 509 -0.08 -31.45 42.60
CA GLY A 509 -1.04 -30.81 43.49
C GLY A 509 -1.98 -29.87 42.73
N LYS A 510 -1.84 -28.56 42.94
CA LYS A 510 -2.61 -27.51 42.23
C LYS A 510 -1.84 -26.86 41.07
N LEU A 511 -0.55 -27.15 40.94
CA LEU A 511 0.32 -26.54 39.92
C LEU A 511 0.46 -27.47 38.71
N LEU A 512 0.67 -26.86 37.56
CA LEU A 512 0.99 -27.51 36.30
C LEU A 512 2.49 -27.45 36.08
N LYS A 513 3.14 -28.63 35.99
CA LYS A 513 4.53 -28.76 35.59
C LYS A 513 4.61 -28.87 34.07
N LEU A 514 5.14 -27.84 33.43
CA LEU A 514 5.36 -27.82 31.98
C LEU A 514 6.79 -28.28 31.68
N GLU A 515 6.92 -29.44 31.07
CA GLU A 515 8.18 -29.91 30.51
C GLU A 515 8.37 -29.32 29.11
N CYS A 516 9.50 -28.65 28.90
CA CYS A 516 9.91 -28.06 27.64
C CYS A 516 11.21 -28.67 27.16
N VAL A 517 11.43 -28.61 25.85
CA VAL A 517 12.71 -28.96 25.21
C VAL A 517 13.30 -27.73 24.53
N ARG A 518 14.62 -27.58 24.54
CA ARG A 518 15.27 -26.52 23.75
C ARG A 518 15.25 -26.87 22.27
N MET A 519 15.15 -25.83 21.46
CA MET A 519 15.10 -25.92 20.02
C MET A 519 16.36 -25.30 19.40
N GLN A 520 16.74 -25.76 18.22
CA GLN A 520 17.67 -25.08 17.33
C GLN A 520 16.99 -24.81 15.98
N LEU A 521 17.48 -23.82 15.24
CA LEU A 521 16.96 -23.50 13.92
C LEU A 521 17.63 -24.40 12.88
N GLY A 522 16.82 -25.17 12.15
CA GLY A 522 17.22 -25.91 10.95
C GLY A 522 16.84 -25.17 9.66
N GLU A 523 16.71 -25.94 8.58
CA GLU A 523 16.34 -25.42 7.26
C GLU A 523 14.96 -24.74 7.26
N PRO A 524 14.76 -23.71 6.42
CA PRO A 524 13.46 -23.08 6.22
C PRO A 524 12.31 -24.06 5.89
N ASP A 525 11.12 -23.77 6.42
CA ASP A 525 9.87 -24.41 6.06
C ASP A 525 9.26 -23.82 4.77
N ALA A 526 8.10 -24.35 4.35
CA ALA A 526 7.41 -23.88 3.15
C ALA A 526 6.94 -22.41 3.24
N SER A 527 6.91 -21.81 4.44
CA SER A 527 6.66 -20.38 4.65
C SER A 527 7.93 -19.53 4.66
N GLY A 528 9.10 -20.13 4.39
CA GLY A 528 10.41 -19.46 4.41
C GLY A 528 11.00 -19.29 5.81
N ARG A 529 10.31 -19.75 6.88
CA ARG A 529 10.78 -19.61 8.27
C ARG A 529 11.59 -20.82 8.67
N GLN A 530 12.72 -20.61 9.35
CA GLN A 530 13.55 -21.72 9.84
C GLN A 530 12.74 -22.70 10.71
N ARG A 531 12.90 -24.00 10.44
CA ARG A 531 12.21 -25.07 11.19
C ARG A 531 12.86 -25.23 12.56
N PRO A 532 12.07 -25.29 13.65
CA PRO A 532 12.60 -25.65 14.94
C PRO A 532 12.88 -27.16 15.00
N VAL A 533 14.07 -27.53 15.46
CA VAL A 533 14.50 -28.92 15.66
C VAL A 533 14.83 -29.11 17.15
N PRO A 534 14.28 -30.12 17.84
CA PRO A 534 14.56 -30.34 19.26
C PRO A 534 16.02 -30.73 19.49
N ILE A 535 16.61 -30.21 20.56
CA ILE A 535 17.94 -30.58 21.04
C ILE A 535 17.76 -31.70 22.07
N GLU A 536 18.25 -32.90 21.77
CA GLU A 536 18.16 -34.04 22.69
C GLU A 536 18.87 -33.76 24.02
N GLY A 537 18.29 -34.22 25.13
CA GLY A 537 18.85 -34.02 26.49
C GLY A 537 18.74 -32.59 27.05
N SER A 538 18.15 -31.64 26.32
CA SER A 538 18.02 -30.23 26.73
C SER A 538 16.74 -29.90 27.52
N GLY A 539 16.06 -30.92 28.04
CA GLY A 539 14.78 -30.79 28.72
C GLY A 539 14.88 -29.92 29.97
N PHE A 540 13.87 -29.08 30.21
CA PHE A 540 13.72 -28.31 31.44
C PHE A 540 12.24 -28.26 31.85
N THR A 541 11.99 -28.06 33.13
CA THR A 541 10.63 -28.09 33.71
C THR A 541 10.40 -26.87 34.57
N GLU A 542 9.25 -26.23 34.37
CA GLU A 542 8.80 -25.08 35.17
C GLU A 542 7.37 -25.30 35.66
N SER A 543 7.01 -24.68 36.78
CA SER A 543 5.69 -24.80 37.41
C SER A 543 4.85 -23.55 37.20
N TYR A 544 3.60 -23.72 36.76
CA TYR A 544 2.64 -22.67 36.44
C TYR A 544 1.27 -22.93 37.09
N ASP A 545 0.52 -21.88 37.37
CA ASP A 545 -0.88 -21.97 37.78
C ASP A 545 -1.80 -22.20 36.57
N THR A 546 -1.47 -21.56 35.44
CA THR A 546 -2.23 -21.66 34.19
C THR A 546 -1.29 -21.76 32.99
N ILE A 547 -1.65 -22.59 32.02
CA ILE A 547 -0.95 -22.69 30.73
C ILE A 547 -1.94 -22.29 29.62
N ILE A 548 -1.58 -21.31 28.81
CA ILE A 548 -2.41 -20.77 27.74
C ILE A 548 -1.83 -21.17 26.38
N SER A 549 -2.55 -21.98 25.61
CA SER A 549 -2.15 -22.39 24.27
C SER A 549 -2.57 -21.35 23.22
N ALA A 550 -1.59 -20.77 22.51
CA ALA A 550 -1.77 -19.74 21.48
C ALA A 550 -1.09 -20.13 20.15
N ILE A 551 -1.19 -21.41 19.76
CA ILE A 551 -0.44 -21.98 18.62
C ILE A 551 -1.22 -22.01 17.28
N GLY A 552 -2.45 -21.51 17.26
CA GLY A 552 -3.26 -21.43 16.05
C GLY A 552 -4.75 -21.60 16.31
N GLN A 553 -5.53 -21.48 15.23
CA GLN A 553 -6.98 -21.51 15.26
C GLN A 553 -7.53 -22.31 14.08
N THR A 554 -8.71 -22.88 14.25
CA THR A 554 -9.46 -23.58 13.21
C THR A 554 -10.92 -23.14 13.22
N ALA A 555 -11.59 -23.28 12.08
CA ALA A 555 -13.03 -23.12 12.01
C ALA A 555 -13.73 -24.37 12.58
N ASP A 556 -14.90 -24.12 13.16
CA ASP A 556 -15.83 -25.13 13.67
C ASP A 556 -17.07 -25.09 12.77
N VAL A 557 -16.94 -25.70 11.59
CA VAL A 557 -17.99 -25.73 10.56
C VAL A 557 -18.99 -26.81 10.97
N PRO A 558 -20.29 -26.49 11.10
CA PRO A 558 -21.31 -27.51 11.37
C PRO A 558 -21.41 -28.53 10.24
N ASP A 559 -21.54 -29.82 10.58
CA ASP A 559 -21.63 -30.91 9.60
C ASP A 559 -22.80 -30.72 8.63
N ASN A 560 -23.93 -30.20 9.12
CA ASN A 560 -25.15 -29.95 8.36
C ASN A 560 -25.08 -28.73 7.43
N PHE A 561 -23.91 -28.11 7.26
CA PHE A 561 -23.70 -27.13 6.19
C PHE A 561 -23.55 -27.82 4.82
N ASN A 562 -23.30 -29.14 4.79
CA ASN A 562 -23.15 -29.92 3.57
C ASN A 562 -22.06 -29.35 2.61
N ILE A 563 -21.01 -28.73 3.17
CA ILE A 563 -19.87 -28.17 2.42
C ILE A 563 -18.63 -29.00 2.73
N GLU A 564 -18.02 -29.59 1.68
CA GLU A 564 -16.75 -30.30 1.82
C GLU A 564 -15.62 -29.32 2.16
N CYS A 565 -15.07 -29.44 3.37
CA CYS A 565 -14.03 -28.53 3.83
C CYS A 565 -12.64 -28.92 3.30
N ALA A 566 -11.87 -27.93 2.87
CA ALA A 566 -10.45 -28.08 2.56
C ALA A 566 -9.61 -28.24 3.84
N LYS A 567 -8.31 -28.51 3.67
CA LYS A 567 -7.34 -28.71 4.76
C LYS A 567 -7.42 -27.62 5.84
N GLY A 568 -7.54 -28.04 7.10
CA GLY A 568 -7.67 -27.14 8.26
C GLY A 568 -9.09 -26.59 8.45
N ASN A 569 -10.11 -27.37 8.10
CA ASN A 569 -11.53 -27.01 8.16
C ASN A 569 -11.85 -25.68 7.46
N ARG A 570 -11.19 -25.40 6.34
CA ARG A 570 -11.45 -24.18 5.57
C ARG A 570 -12.56 -24.45 4.58
N LEU A 571 -13.53 -23.55 4.50
CA LEU A 571 -14.55 -23.61 3.45
C LEU A 571 -13.86 -23.36 2.10
N PRO A 572 -14.04 -24.24 1.09
CA PRO A 572 -13.54 -23.99 -0.25
C PRO A 572 -14.26 -22.78 -0.83
N VAL A 573 -13.52 -21.92 -1.51
CA VAL A 573 -14.07 -20.84 -2.33
C VAL A 573 -13.77 -21.23 -3.77
N GLY A 574 -14.83 -21.46 -4.55
CA GLY A 574 -14.75 -21.85 -5.97
C GLY A 574 -14.23 -20.74 -6.86
#